data_AF-Q8GYQ1-F1
#
_entry.id   AF-Q8GYQ1-F1
#
_cell.length_a   1.000
_cell.length_b   1.000
_cell.length_c   1.000
_cell.angle_alpha   90.00
_cell.angle_beta   90.00
_cell.angle_gamma   90.00
#
_symmetry.space_group_name_H-M   'P 1'
#
loop_
_entity.id
_entity.type
_entity.pdbx_description
1 polymer ?
#
loop_
_entity_poly.entity_id
_entity_poly.type
_entity_poly.pdbx_seq_one_letter_code
_entity_poly.pdbx_strand_id
1 'polypeptide(L)'
;MGRKKVEIKRIENKSSRQVTFSKRRNGLIEKARQLSILCESSIAVLVVSGSGKLYKSASGDNMSKIIDRYEIHHADELEALDLAEKTRNYLPLKELLEIVQRLAQRHFYLPLLLMKNTFFFFSFGEL
;
A
#
# COMPACT_ATOMS: atom_id res chain seq x y z
N MET A 1 2.54 -37.68 24.73
CA MET A 1 3.74 -36.81 24.64
C MET A 1 3.36 -35.40 25.09
N GLY A 2 4.08 -34.83 26.08
CA GLY A 2 3.77 -33.52 26.67
C GLY A 2 4.14 -32.31 25.80
N ARG A 3 3.66 -31.12 26.21
CA ARG A 3 3.92 -29.84 25.52
C ARG A 3 5.35 -29.38 25.80
N LYS A 4 6.22 -29.37 24.78
CA LYS A 4 7.56 -28.77 24.88
C LYS A 4 7.49 -27.25 24.71
N LYS A 5 8.33 -26.51 25.44
CA LYS A 5 8.54 -25.08 25.22
C LYS A 5 9.20 -24.88 23.85
N VAL A 6 8.72 -23.90 23.09
CA VAL A 6 9.24 -23.56 21.76
C VAL A 6 9.60 -22.08 21.77
N GLU A 7 10.75 -21.73 21.20
CA GLU A 7 11.17 -20.33 21.02
C GLU A 7 10.25 -19.59 20.05
N ILE A 8 10.05 -18.28 20.27
CA ILE A 8 9.28 -17.43 19.36
C ILE A 8 10.19 -16.98 18.22
N LYS A 9 10.35 -17.87 17.24
CA LYS A 9 11.03 -17.64 15.96
C LYS A 9 10.34 -18.42 14.84
N ARG A 10 10.70 -18.15 13.59
CA ARG A 10 10.18 -18.91 12.44
C ARG A 10 10.54 -20.39 12.59
N ILE A 11 9.56 -21.27 12.42
CA ILE A 11 9.79 -22.72 12.42
C ILE A 11 10.31 -23.11 11.04
N GLU A 12 11.54 -23.62 10.96
CA GLU A 12 12.16 -23.96 9.68
C GLU A 12 11.54 -25.21 9.04
N ASN A 13 11.28 -26.25 9.84
CA ASN A 13 10.65 -27.47 9.35
C ASN A 13 9.23 -27.19 8.83
N LYS A 14 9.00 -27.45 7.54
CA LYS A 14 7.73 -27.17 6.85
C LYS A 14 6.54 -27.92 7.45
N SER A 15 6.69 -29.20 7.77
CA SER A 15 5.63 -30.02 8.37
C SER A 15 5.27 -29.56 9.77
N SER A 16 6.27 -29.30 10.62
CA SER A 16 6.05 -28.75 11.96
C SER A 16 5.44 -27.36 11.92
N ARG A 17 5.84 -26.52 10.96
CA ARG A 17 5.28 -25.18 10.73
C ARG A 17 3.81 -25.27 10.33
N GLN A 18 3.44 -26.16 9.42
CA GLN A 18 2.04 -26.35 8.99
C GLN A 18 1.15 -26.82 10.15
N VAL A 19 1.60 -27.83 10.90
CA VAL A 19 0.85 -28.33 12.07
C VAL A 19 0.70 -27.25 13.14
N THR A 20 1.79 -26.51 13.41
CA THR A 20 1.79 -25.42 14.39
C THR A 20 0.88 -24.28 13.96
N PHE A 21 0.90 -23.90 12.68
CA PHE A 21 0.00 -22.90 12.11
C PHE A 21 -1.45 -23.29 12.34
N SER A 22 -1.84 -24.52 11.96
CA SER A 22 -3.21 -24.99 12.15
C SER A 22 -3.63 -24.96 13.62
N LYS A 23 -2.78 -25.46 14.53
CA LYS A 23 -3.08 -25.48 15.98
C LYS A 23 -3.17 -24.08 16.57
N ARG A 24 -2.22 -23.19 16.27
CA ARG A 24 -2.20 -21.81 16.79
C ARG A 24 -3.34 -20.98 16.23
N ARG A 25 -3.63 -21.08 14.93
CA ARG A 25 -4.76 -20.40 14.29
C ARG A 25 -6.06 -20.81 14.96
N ASN A 26 -6.31 -22.12 15.12
CA ASN A 26 -7.53 -22.59 15.78
C ASN A 26 -7.60 -22.13 17.24
N GLY A 27 -6.48 -22.16 17.99
CA GLY A 27 -6.43 -21.64 19.35
C GLY A 27 -6.68 -20.13 19.45
N LEU A 28 -6.22 -19.35 18.46
CA LEU A 28 -6.48 -17.91 18.37
C LEU A 28 -7.97 -17.63 18.10
N ILE A 29 -8.57 -18.35 17.15
CA ILE A 29 -9.99 -18.24 16.83
C ILE A 29 -10.84 -18.55 18.06
N GLU A 30 -10.49 -19.61 18.79
CA GLU A 30 -11.21 -19.99 20.00
C GLU A 30 -11.10 -18.94 21.11
N LYS A 31 -9.91 -18.33 21.28
CA LYS A 31 -9.75 -17.20 22.22
C LYS A 31 -10.56 -15.98 21.81
N ALA A 32 -10.57 -15.63 20.52
CA ALA A 32 -11.38 -14.53 19.99
C ALA A 32 -12.88 -14.79 20.24
N ARG A 33 -13.34 -16.03 20.01
CA ARG A 33 -14.72 -16.44 20.31
C ARG A 33 -15.06 -16.28 21.80
N GLN A 34 -14.18 -16.74 22.70
CA GLN A 34 -14.37 -16.61 24.14
C GLN A 34 -14.46 -15.14 24.56
N LEU A 35 -13.54 -14.30 24.08
CA LEU A 35 -13.54 -12.87 24.37
C LEU A 35 -14.80 -12.17 23.86
N SER A 36 -15.24 -12.54 22.66
CA SER A 36 -16.48 -12.03 22.06
C SER A 36 -17.70 -12.32 22.93
N ILE A 37 -17.79 -13.52 23.50
CA ILE A 37 -18.88 -13.91 24.39
C ILE A 37 -18.75 -13.23 25.75
N LEU A 38 -17.55 -13.21 26.34
CA LEU A 38 -17.34 -12.68 27.69
C LEU A 38 -17.55 -11.16 27.80
N CYS A 39 -17.27 -10.44 26.72
CA CYS A 39 -17.29 -8.98 26.71
C CYS A 39 -18.27 -8.40 25.68
N GLU A 40 -19.16 -9.21 25.11
CA GLU A 40 -20.13 -8.81 24.08
C GLU A 40 -19.49 -8.04 22.91
N SER A 41 -18.25 -8.43 22.55
CA SER A 41 -17.46 -7.72 21.55
C SER A 41 -17.53 -8.40 20.19
N SER A 42 -17.55 -7.60 19.12
CA SER A 42 -17.46 -8.10 17.75
C SER A 42 -15.98 -8.22 17.35
N ILE A 43 -15.53 -9.43 17.01
CA ILE A 43 -14.11 -9.70 16.72
C ILE A 43 -13.99 -10.42 15.38
N ALA A 44 -13.15 -9.88 14.50
CA ALA A 44 -12.75 -10.52 13.25
C ALA A 44 -11.28 -10.95 13.31
N VAL A 45 -10.99 -12.17 12.86
CA VAL A 45 -9.62 -12.69 12.73
C VAL A 45 -9.38 -13.06 11.27
N LEU A 46 -8.38 -12.42 10.67
CA LEU A 46 -7.90 -12.66 9.31
C LEU A 46 -6.46 -13.16 9.37
N VAL A 47 -6.19 -14.30 8.73
CA VAL A 47 -4.85 -14.90 8.71
C VAL A 47 -4.50 -15.31 7.29
N VAL A 48 -3.41 -14.75 6.77
CA VAL A 48 -2.80 -15.18 5.51
C VAL A 48 -1.66 -16.14 5.85
N SER A 49 -1.71 -17.36 5.32
CA SER A 49 -0.61 -18.31 5.50
C SER A 49 0.61 -17.91 4.68
N GLY A 50 1.78 -18.45 5.01
CA GLY A 50 2.97 -18.34 4.16
C GLY A 50 2.84 -19.00 2.77
N SER A 51 1.71 -19.66 2.47
CA SER A 51 1.38 -20.16 1.14
C SER A 51 0.35 -19.28 0.41
N GLY A 52 0.01 -18.11 0.95
CA GLY A 52 -0.99 -17.19 0.38
C GLY A 52 -2.45 -17.59 0.61
N LYS A 53 -2.74 -18.62 1.41
CA LYS A 53 -4.13 -19.01 1.70
C LYS A 53 -4.72 -18.09 2.75
N LEU A 54 -5.89 -17.52 2.47
CA LEU A 54 -6.64 -16.68 3.38
C LEU A 54 -7.55 -17.53 4.27
N TYR A 55 -7.49 -17.29 5.58
CA TYR A 55 -8.41 -17.85 6.57
C TYR A 55 -9.10 -16.71 7.29
N LYS A 56 -10.42 -16.76 7.38
CA LYS A 56 -11.25 -15.73 8.01
C LYS A 56 -12.21 -16.35 9.01
N SER A 57 -12.43 -15.68 10.14
CA SER A 57 -13.44 -16.03 11.13
C SER A 57 -13.95 -14.77 11.83
N ALA A 58 -15.25 -14.72 12.12
CA ALA A 58 -15.86 -13.67 12.92
C ALA A 58 -16.54 -14.27 14.16
N SER A 59 -16.63 -13.48 15.23
CA SER A 59 -17.36 -13.82 16.45
C SER A 59 -18.09 -12.57 16.95
N GLY A 60 -19.29 -12.75 17.49
CA GLY A 60 -20.16 -11.67 17.98
C GLY A 60 -21.03 -11.03 16.89
N ASP A 61 -20.54 -10.93 15.66
CA ASP A 61 -21.32 -10.45 14.52
C ASP A 61 -20.82 -11.04 13.19
N ASN A 62 -21.52 -10.73 12.10
CA ASN A 62 -21.13 -11.11 10.74
C ASN A 62 -19.90 -10.34 10.28
N MET A 63 -19.01 -11.02 9.55
CA MET A 63 -17.76 -10.44 9.03
C MET A 63 -18.00 -9.12 8.27
N SER A 64 -19.00 -9.08 7.39
CA SER A 64 -19.32 -7.87 6.62
C SER A 64 -19.61 -6.68 7.52
N LYS A 65 -20.47 -6.83 8.53
CA LYS A 65 -20.80 -5.75 9.48
C LYS A 65 -19.61 -5.28 10.31
N ILE A 66 -18.65 -6.17 10.59
CA ILE A 66 -17.42 -5.78 11.28
C ILE A 66 -16.55 -4.92 10.36
N ILE A 67 -16.43 -5.32 9.09
CA ILE A 67 -15.71 -4.57 8.06
C ILE A 67 -16.40 -3.22 7.80
N ASP A 68 -17.71 -3.20 7.62
CA ASP A 68 -18.47 -1.96 7.39
C ASP A 68 -18.26 -0.96 8.53
N ARG A 69 -18.30 -1.43 9.78
CA ARG A 69 -18.00 -0.58 10.96
C ARG A 69 -16.56 -0.09 10.96
N TYR A 70 -15.60 -0.94 10.59
CA TYR A 70 -14.20 -0.56 10.48
C TYR A 70 -14.01 0.53 9.41
N GLU A 71 -14.60 0.37 8.24
CA GLU A 71 -14.53 1.35 7.13
C GLU A 71 -15.14 2.69 7.53
N ILE A 72 -16.29 2.70 8.22
CA ILE A 72 -16.91 3.93 8.72
C ILE A 72 -15.99 4.64 9.71
N HIS A 73 -15.36 3.91 10.64
CA HIS A 73 -14.50 4.52 11.66
C HIS A 73 -13.13 4.97 11.13
N HIS A 74 -12.65 4.37 10.05
CA HIS A 74 -11.35 4.69 9.45
C HIS A 74 -11.46 5.40 8.10
N ALA A 75 -12.64 5.89 7.73
CA ALA A 75 -12.88 6.56 6.44
C ALA A 75 -11.88 7.70 6.20
N ASP A 76 -11.69 8.58 7.20
CA ASP A 76 -10.77 9.72 7.11
C ASP A 76 -9.30 9.29 6.92
N GLU A 77 -8.90 8.19 7.57
CA GLU A 77 -7.54 7.65 7.49
C GLU A 77 -7.29 6.93 6.15
N LEU A 78 -8.30 6.21 5.64
CA LEU A 78 -8.30 5.59 4.32
C LEU A 78 -8.26 6.64 3.20
N GLU A 79 -9.01 7.75 3.31
CA GLU A 79 -8.94 8.86 2.36
C GLU A 79 -7.56 9.52 2.34
N ALA A 80 -6.93 9.68 3.51
CA ALA A 80 -5.57 10.22 3.60
C ALA A 80 -4.52 9.30 2.94
N LEU A 81 -4.66 7.98 3.09
CA LEU A 81 -3.78 7.00 2.45
C LEU A 81 -3.99 6.96 0.93
N ASP A 82 -5.22 6.97 0.45
CA ASP A 82 -5.55 7.03 -0.99
C ASP A 82 -5.04 8.33 -1.63
N LEU A 83 -5.18 9.47 -0.93
CA LEU A 83 -4.62 10.73 -1.38
C LEU A 83 -3.08 10.69 -1.43
N ALA A 84 -2.43 10.07 -0.45
CA ALA A 84 -0.98 9.89 -0.46
C ALA A 84 -0.51 8.98 -1.61
N GLU A 85 -1.23 7.91 -1.91
CA GLU A 85 -0.95 7.01 -3.03
C GLU A 85 -1.16 7.70 -4.38
N LYS A 86 -2.27 8.43 -4.53
CA LYS A 86 -2.53 9.29 -5.69
C LYS A 86 -1.43 10.33 -5.86
N THR A 87 -1.05 11.03 -4.79
CA THR A 87 0.02 12.04 -4.82
C THR A 87 1.35 11.43 -5.25
N ARG A 88 1.69 10.24 -4.73
CA ARG A 88 2.89 9.49 -5.15
C ARG A 88 2.85 9.13 -6.64
N ASN A 89 1.69 8.73 -7.16
CA ASN A 89 1.52 8.40 -8.57
C ASN A 89 1.52 9.64 -9.49
N TYR A 90 1.11 10.81 -9.00
CA TYR A 90 1.17 12.08 -9.75
C TYR A 90 2.56 12.73 -9.75
N LEU A 91 3.46 12.41 -8.81
CA LEU A 91 4.85 12.89 -8.81
C LEU A 91 5.57 12.66 -10.16
N PRO A 92 5.59 11.44 -10.75
CA PRO A 92 6.21 11.23 -12.06
C PRO A 92 5.46 11.94 -13.21
N LEU A 93 4.15 12.15 -13.10
CA LEU A 93 3.38 12.90 -14.11
C LEU A 93 3.72 14.41 -14.08
N LYS A 94 3.96 14.96 -12.89
CA LYS A 94 4.39 16.36 -12.71
C LYS A 94 5.78 16.58 -13.30
N GLU A 95 6.71 15.65 -13.11
CA GLU A 95 8.03 15.71 -13.75
C GLU A 95 7.92 15.67 -15.28
N LEU A 96 7.08 14.79 -15.83
CA LEU A 96 6.80 14.74 -17.27
C LEU A 96 6.22 16.07 -17.79
N LEU A 97 5.29 16.67 -17.05
CA LEU A 97 4.69 17.96 -17.42
C LEU A 97 5.74 19.07 -17.43
N GLU A 98 6.62 19.13 -16.42
CA GLU A 98 7.72 20.10 -16.39
C GLU A 98 8.68 19.91 -17.58
N ILE A 99 9.01 18.67 -17.94
CA ILE A 99 9.86 18.38 -19.11
C ILE A 99 9.19 18.87 -20.39
N VAL A 100 7.91 18.54 -20.59
CA VAL A 100 7.16 18.96 -21.79
C VAL A 100 7.07 20.49 -21.86
N GLN A 101 6.81 21.17 -20.74
CA GLN A 101 6.78 22.63 -20.67
C GLN A 101 8.14 23.25 -21.00
N ARG A 102 9.24 22.71 -20.45
CA ARG A 102 10.61 23.16 -20.77
C ARG A 102 10.95 22.95 -22.24
N LEU A 103 10.57 21.81 -22.81
CA LEU A 103 10.78 21.50 -24.22
C LEU A 103 9.97 22.43 -25.13
N ALA A 104 8.71 22.72 -24.79
CA ALA A 104 7.87 23.66 -25.52
C ALA A 104 8.46 25.08 -25.49
N GLN A 105 8.92 25.54 -24.33
CA GLN A 105 9.62 26.82 -24.22
C GLN A 105 10.92 26.81 -25.04
N ARG A 106 11.73 25.76 -24.93
CA ARG A 106 12.97 25.64 -25.71
C ARG A 106 12.70 25.70 -27.22
N HIS A 107 11.74 24.93 -27.71
CA HIS A 107 11.36 24.92 -29.13
C HIS A 107 10.82 26.25 -29.62
N PHE A 108 10.20 27.07 -28.77
CA PHE A 108 9.69 28.37 -29.17
C PHE A 108 10.78 29.47 -29.09
N TYR A 109 11.56 29.50 -28.00
CA TYR A 109 12.53 30.57 -27.73
C TYR A 109 13.90 30.38 -28.40
N LEU A 110 14.42 29.14 -28.57
CA LEU A 110 15.73 28.94 -29.22
C LEU A 110 15.76 29.36 -30.69
N PRO A 111 14.75 29.05 -31.54
CA PRO A 111 14.75 29.51 -32.93
C PRO A 111 14.68 31.04 -33.03
N LEU A 112 13.89 31.68 -32.16
CA LEU A 112 13.80 33.13 -32.05
C LEU A 112 15.14 33.78 -31.64
N LEU A 113 15.89 33.14 -30.74
CA LEU A 113 17.21 33.61 -30.33
C LEU A 113 18.28 33.40 -31.42
N LEU A 114 18.26 32.23 -32.08
CA LEU A 114 19.15 31.93 -33.20
C LEU A 114 18.91 32.89 -34.38
N MET A 115 17.64 33.19 -34.71
CA MET A 115 17.33 34.14 -35.77
C MET A 115 17.80 35.57 -35.45
N LYS A 116 17.79 35.99 -34.19
CA LYS A 116 18.34 37.28 -33.77
C LYS A 116 19.86 37.35 -33.89
N ASN A 117 20.58 36.27 -33.55
CA ASN A 117 22.04 36.23 -33.70
C ASN A 117 22.49 36.11 -35.16
N THR A 118 21.73 35.41 -36.02
CA THR A 118 22.05 35.34 -37.46
C THR A 118 21.84 36.68 -38.16
N PHE A 119 20.82 37.46 -37.77
CA PHE A 119 20.64 38.84 -38.26
C PHE A 119 21.77 39.78 -37.81
N PHE A 120 22.26 39.61 -36.58
CA PHE A 120 23.40 40.40 -36.08
C PHE A 120 24.72 40.05 -36.79
N PHE A 121 24.91 38.78 -37.17
CA PHE A 121 26.08 38.35 -37.94
C PHE A 121 26.07 38.88 -39.38
N PHE A 122 24.89 39.04 -39.99
CA PHE A 122 24.77 39.62 -41.33
C PHE A 122 25.02 41.14 -41.36
N SER A 123 24.74 41.87 -40.28
CA SER A 123 24.99 43.32 -40.22
C SER A 123 26.45 43.72 -39.95
N PHE A 124 27.34 42.79 -39.61
CA PHE A 124 28.75 43.07 -39.31
C PHE A 124 29.74 42.37 -40.27
N GLY A 125 29.25 41.70 -41.30
CA GLY A 125 30.05 40.98 -42.30
C GLY A 125 30.28 41.69 -43.64
N GLU A 126 29.76 42.91 -43.84
CA GLU A 126 30.13 43.77 -44.98
C GLU A 126 31.13 44.82 -44.53
N LEU A 127 32.41 44.44 -44.58
CA LEU A 127 33.57 45.31 -44.78
C LEU A 127 34.31 44.81 -46.02
#